data_AF-A0AA36E5F4-F1
#
_entry.id   AF-A0AA36E5F4-F1
#
_cell.length_a   1.000
_cell.length_b   1.000
_cell.length_c   1.000
_cell.angle_alpha   90.00
_cell.angle_beta   90.00
_cell.angle_gamma   90.00
#
_symmetry.space_group_name_H-M   'P 1'
#
loop_
_entity.id
_entity.type
_entity.pdbx_description
1 polymer ?
#
loop_
_entity_poly.entity_id
_entity_poly.type
_entity_poly.pdbx_seq_one_letter_code
_entity_poly.pdbx_strand_id
1 'polypeptide(L)'
;MLFCPNPIVYFNPENLVVSNVNFRSMTFTEFISYVKKLVKDGRITVYYFVLQRLLRDGLREIEDENDYVCFLDAGYENGGRMNFYIDHSQELIMEWIVEEIADDGCSDGHTNDDDDDI
;
A
#
# COMPACT_ATOMS: atom_id res chain seq x y z
N MET A 1 -6.97 18.66 8.17
CA MET A 1 -6.14 17.48 7.85
C MET A 1 -6.84 16.75 6.72
N LEU A 2 -6.25 16.78 5.51
CA LEU A 2 -5.35 15.76 4.93
C LEU A 2 -6.06 14.41 4.76
N PHE A 3 -6.13 13.93 3.51
CA PHE A 3 -6.67 12.62 3.15
C PHE A 3 -6.10 11.54 4.09
N CYS A 4 -6.96 10.76 4.73
CA CYS A 4 -6.57 9.62 5.58
C CYS A 4 -7.22 8.33 5.06
N PRO A 5 -6.45 7.51 4.34
CA PRO A 5 -6.73 6.10 4.07
C PRO A 5 -5.49 5.23 4.39
N ASN A 6 -4.67 5.69 5.34
CA ASN A 6 -3.26 5.29 5.47
C ASN A 6 -3.08 3.94 6.20
N PRO A 7 -2.52 2.91 5.54
CA PRO A 7 -2.26 1.59 6.13
C PRO A 7 -1.33 1.53 7.35
N ILE A 8 -0.47 2.55 7.48
CA ILE A 8 0.74 2.52 8.31
C ILE A 8 0.74 3.76 9.22
N VAL A 9 -0.35 4.08 9.90
CA VAL A 9 -0.31 5.14 10.93
C VAL A 9 0.46 4.67 12.20
N TYR A 10 0.78 3.37 12.28
CA TYR A 10 1.34 2.70 13.46
C TYR A 10 2.74 2.11 13.29
N PHE A 11 3.28 2.10 12.07
CA PHE A 11 4.65 1.64 11.84
C PHE A 11 5.58 2.85 11.77
N ASN A 12 6.79 2.69 12.31
CA ASN A 12 7.85 3.67 12.23
C ASN A 12 8.81 3.23 11.11
N PRO A 13 8.38 3.19 9.83
CA PRO A 13 9.20 2.63 8.76
C PRO A 13 10.43 3.49 8.52
N GLU A 14 11.50 2.85 8.09
CA GLU A 14 12.61 3.58 7.50
C GLU A 14 12.15 4.20 6.18
N ASN A 15 11.88 5.51 6.21
CA ASN A 15 11.48 6.26 5.03
C ASN A 15 12.72 6.59 4.20
N LEU A 16 12.79 6.00 3.01
CA LEU A 16 13.83 6.32 2.03
C LEU A 16 13.21 7.06 0.84
N VAL A 17 13.61 8.32 0.65
CA VAL A 17 13.23 9.10 -0.53
C VAL A 17 14.35 9.01 -1.56
N VAL A 18 14.02 8.49 -2.73
CA VAL A 18 14.92 8.46 -3.89
C VAL A 18 14.44 9.44 -4.95
N SER A 19 15.37 10.15 -5.58
CA SER A 19 15.08 11.11 -6.64
C SER A 19 15.97 10.82 -7.86
N ASN A 20 15.56 11.33 -9.03
CA ASN A 20 16.26 11.15 -10.31
C ASN A 20 16.36 9.68 -10.76
N VAL A 21 15.38 8.85 -10.39
CA VAL A 21 15.29 7.46 -10.86
C VAL A 21 14.25 7.39 -11.96
N ASN A 22 14.63 6.83 -13.11
CA ASN A 22 13.71 6.60 -14.22
C ASN A 22 13.23 5.14 -14.21
N PHE A 23 12.23 4.85 -13.38
CA PHE A 23 11.66 3.51 -13.27
C PHE A 23 11.12 2.99 -14.61
N ARG A 24 10.54 3.84 -15.47
CA ARG A 24 10.04 3.41 -16.79
C ARG A 24 11.13 2.96 -17.77
N SER A 25 12.40 3.26 -17.49
CA SER A 25 13.53 2.76 -18.27
C SER A 25 14.08 1.42 -17.76
N MET A 26 13.55 0.92 -16.63
CA MET A 26 13.91 -0.37 -16.05
C MET A 26 12.89 -1.42 -16.47
N THR A 27 13.35 -2.65 -16.64
CA THR A 27 12.50 -3.85 -16.61
C THR A 27 12.07 -4.16 -15.18
N PHE A 28 11.03 -4.97 -14.99
CA PHE A 28 10.64 -5.45 -13.66
C PHE A 28 11.80 -6.10 -12.90
N THR A 29 12.61 -6.92 -13.58
CA THR A 29 13.76 -7.60 -12.96
C THR A 29 14.83 -6.61 -12.49
N GLU A 30 15.11 -5.56 -13.28
CA GLU A 30 16.03 -4.49 -12.88
C GLU A 30 15.48 -3.67 -11.73
N PHE A 31 14.17 -3.38 -11.72
CA PHE A 31 13.50 -2.71 -10.62
C PHE A 31 13.61 -3.51 -9.32
N ILE A 32 13.28 -4.80 -9.31
CA ILE A 32 13.43 -5.65 -8.11
C ILE A 32 14.89 -5.72 -7.66
N SER A 33 15.83 -5.81 -8.60
CA SER A 33 17.27 -5.78 -8.29
C SER A 33 17.71 -4.45 -7.68
N TYR A 34 17.13 -3.34 -8.12
CA TYR A 34 17.34 -2.02 -7.54
C TYR A 34 16.79 -1.95 -6.11
N VAL A 35 15.54 -2.37 -5.89
CA VAL A 35 14.90 -2.38 -4.57
C VAL A 35 15.65 -3.26 -3.58
N LYS A 36 16.10 -4.46 -4.00
CA LYS A 36 16.92 -5.35 -3.17
C LYS A 36 18.23 -4.72 -2.70
N LYS A 37 18.80 -3.78 -3.45
CA LYS A 37 20.02 -3.06 -3.03
C LYS A 37 19.74 -1.99 -1.98
N LEU A 38 18.48 -1.56 -1.84
CA LEU A 38 18.07 -0.57 -0.84
C LEU A 38 17.89 -1.18 0.54
N VAL A 39 17.57 -2.48 0.60
CA VAL A 39 17.40 -3.24 1.85
C VAL A 39 18.57 -4.20 2.05
N LYS A 40 18.97 -4.43 3.31
CA LYS A 40 20.06 -5.37 3.61
C LYS A 40 19.55 -6.80 3.41
N ASP A 41 20.10 -7.48 2.39
CA ASP A 41 19.99 -8.90 2.04
C ASP A 41 18.80 -9.68 2.61
N GLY A 42 17.86 -10.07 1.74
CA GLY A 42 16.72 -10.91 2.12
C GLY A 42 15.79 -11.25 0.95
N ARG A 43 14.79 -12.10 1.24
CA ARG A 43 13.60 -12.21 0.40
C ARG A 43 12.77 -10.97 0.64
N ILE A 44 12.39 -10.30 -0.43
CA ILE A 44 11.58 -9.09 -0.35
C ILE A 44 10.28 -9.32 -1.11
N THR A 45 9.22 -8.72 -0.61
CA THR A 45 7.98 -8.53 -1.35
C THR A 45 7.74 -7.04 -1.49
N VAL A 46 7.35 -6.61 -2.68
CA VAL A 46 7.14 -5.18 -2.99
C VAL A 46 5.67 -4.95 -3.26
N TYR A 47 5.10 -3.97 -2.58
CA TYR A 47 3.69 -3.60 -2.74
C TYR A 47 3.57 -2.14 -3.13
N TYR A 48 2.63 -1.81 -4.00
CA TYR A 48 2.25 -0.42 -4.27
C TYR A 48 0.81 -0.16 -3.87
N PHE A 49 0.47 1.12 -3.72
CA PHE A 49 -0.85 1.56 -3.35
C PHE A 49 -1.53 2.31 -4.49
N VAL A 50 -2.77 1.89 -4.79
CA VAL A 50 -3.65 2.60 -5.72
C VAL A 50 -4.38 3.71 -4.95
N LEU A 51 -4.25 4.95 -5.43
CA LEU A 51 -4.87 6.11 -4.81
C LEU A 51 -6.40 5.97 -4.69
N GLN A 52 -6.95 6.64 -3.67
CA GLN A 52 -8.39 6.73 -3.40
C GLN A 52 -9.08 5.39 -3.09
N ARG A 53 -8.32 4.34 -2.78
CA ARG A 53 -8.84 3.06 -2.28
C ARG A 53 -8.49 2.87 -0.81
N LEU A 54 -9.20 2.00 -0.11
CA LEU A 54 -8.80 1.55 1.23
C LEU A 54 -7.53 0.68 1.12
N LEU A 55 -6.77 0.48 2.20
CA LEU A 55 -5.57 -0.36 2.17
C LEU A 55 -5.88 -1.75 1.61
N ARG A 56 -6.90 -2.39 2.20
CA ARG A 56 -7.36 -3.73 1.77
C ARG A 56 -7.63 -3.80 0.27
N ASP A 57 -8.20 -2.74 -0.30
CA ASP A 57 -8.65 -2.71 -1.70
C ASP A 57 -7.61 -2.11 -2.65
N GLY A 58 -6.62 -1.41 -2.12
CA GLY A 58 -5.66 -0.57 -2.83
C GLY A 58 -4.23 -1.10 -2.80
N LEU A 59 -3.88 -1.97 -1.85
CA LEU A 59 -2.58 -2.64 -1.80
C LEU A 59 -2.51 -3.70 -2.90
N ARG A 60 -1.43 -3.66 -3.66
CA ARG A 60 -1.15 -4.61 -4.75
C ARG A 60 0.29 -5.05 -4.66
N GLU A 61 0.51 -6.36 -4.67
CA GLU A 61 1.84 -6.93 -4.83
C GLU A 61 2.34 -6.68 -6.26
N ILE A 62 3.66 -6.53 -6.42
CA ILE A 62 4.31 -6.46 -7.73
C ILE A 62 5.05 -7.78 -7.94
N GLU A 63 4.38 -8.77 -8.52
CA GLU A 63 4.93 -10.11 -8.72
C GLU A 63 5.54 -10.30 -10.11
N ASP A 64 5.02 -9.58 -11.10
CA ASP A 64 5.40 -9.74 -12.49
C ASP A 64 5.50 -8.43 -13.28
N GLU A 65 5.79 -8.55 -14.58
CA GLU A 65 5.93 -7.42 -15.50
C GLU A 65 4.61 -6.67 -15.73
N ASN A 66 3.47 -7.36 -15.67
CA ASN A 66 2.16 -6.74 -15.86
C ASN A 66 1.78 -5.89 -14.64
N ASP A 67 2.04 -6.40 -13.44
CA ASP A 67 1.87 -5.63 -12.20
C ASP A 67 2.81 -4.43 -12.18
N TYR A 68 4.04 -4.60 -12.68
CA TYR A 68 5.01 -3.52 -12.80
C TYR A 68 4.51 -2.39 -13.72
N VAL A 69 3.89 -2.73 -14.85
CA VAL A 69 3.26 -1.74 -15.73
C VAL A 69 2.12 -1.01 -15.01
N CYS A 70 1.24 -1.73 -14.30
CA CYS A 70 0.17 -1.12 -13.51
C CYS A 70 0.71 -0.15 -12.44
N PHE A 71 1.79 -0.54 -11.77
CA PHE A 71 2.49 0.30 -10.79
C PHE A 71 3.04 1.59 -11.42
N LEU A 72 3.68 1.48 -12.58
CA LEU A 72 4.18 2.66 -13.31
C LEU A 72 3.03 3.60 -13.65
N ASP A 73 1.96 3.08 -14.23
CA ASP A 73 0.81 3.89 -14.65
C ASP A 73 0.16 4.60 -13.46
N ALA A 74 -0.07 3.90 -12.35
CA ALA A 74 -0.58 4.50 -11.11
C ALA A 74 0.33 5.64 -10.57
N GLY A 75 1.65 5.44 -10.65
CA GLY A 75 2.63 6.45 -10.25
C GLY A 75 2.63 7.70 -11.14
N TYR A 76 2.49 7.52 -12.45
CA TYR A 76 2.45 8.63 -13.41
C TYR A 76 1.11 9.39 -13.37
N GLU A 77 0.00 8.70 -13.14
CA GLU A 77 -1.30 9.33 -12.85
C GLU A 77 -1.23 10.19 -11.58
N ASN A 78 -0.40 9.80 -10.60
CA ASN A 78 -0.09 10.57 -9.40
C ASN A 78 0.98 11.67 -9.61
N GLY A 79 1.10 12.22 -10.82
CA GLY A 79 2.07 13.28 -11.12
C GLY A 79 3.53 12.83 -11.01
N GLY A 80 3.81 11.54 -11.23
CA GLY A 80 5.14 10.95 -11.16
C GLY A 80 5.63 10.64 -9.75
N ARG A 81 4.75 10.64 -8.75
CA ARG A 81 5.07 10.25 -7.37
C ARG A 81 4.69 8.79 -7.15
N MET A 82 5.71 7.94 -7.04
CA MET A 82 5.56 6.50 -6.83
C MET A 82 5.85 6.16 -5.37
N ASN A 83 4.84 5.67 -4.66
CA ASN A 83 4.97 5.17 -3.29
C ASN A 83 4.83 3.64 -3.33
N PHE A 84 5.76 2.94 -2.69
CA PHE A 84 5.71 1.49 -2.53
C PHE A 84 6.31 1.09 -1.19
N TYR A 85 5.88 -0.07 -0.70
CA TYR A 85 6.31 -0.69 0.54
C TYR A 85 7.17 -1.92 0.23
N ILE A 86 8.18 -2.17 1.07
CA ILE A 86 9.06 -3.33 0.97
C ILE A 86 8.90 -4.16 2.24
N ASP A 87 8.30 -5.33 2.12
CA ASP A 87 8.27 -6.33 3.19
C ASP A 87 9.52 -7.20 3.09
N HIS A 88 10.26 -7.33 4.19
CA HIS A 88 11.45 -8.17 4.31
C HIS A 88 11.26 -9.31 5.34
N SER A 89 10.11 -9.37 6.01
CA SER A 89 9.80 -10.32 7.09
C SER A 89 8.64 -11.28 6.79
N GLN A 90 8.00 -11.16 5.62
CA GLN A 90 6.93 -12.04 5.08
C GLN A 90 5.66 -12.23 5.94
N GLU A 91 5.63 -11.76 7.19
CA GLU A 91 4.51 -12.01 8.11
C GLU A 91 3.74 -10.74 8.50
N LEU A 92 4.28 -9.55 8.23
CA LEU A 92 3.79 -8.33 8.88
C LEU A 92 2.62 -7.67 8.15
N ILE A 93 2.63 -7.61 6.81
CA ILE A 93 1.62 -6.81 6.11
C ILE A 93 0.23 -7.47 6.07
N MET A 94 0.18 -8.80 6.02
CA MET A 94 -1.08 -9.56 5.97
C MET A 94 -1.79 -9.56 7.31
N GLU A 95 -1.05 -9.66 8.42
CA GLU A 95 -1.62 -9.55 9.77
C GLU A 95 -2.24 -8.16 10.00
N TRP A 96 -1.64 -7.08 9.49
CA TRP A 96 -2.18 -5.74 9.66
C TRP A 96 -3.40 -5.45 8.79
N ILE A 97 -3.50 -6.04 7.59
CA ILE A 97 -4.73 -5.99 6.79
C ILE A 97 -5.89 -6.64 7.56
N VAL A 98 -5.62 -7.73 8.28
CA VAL A 98 -6.62 -8.39 9.13
C VAL A 98 -7.02 -7.52 10.32
N GLU A 99 -6.06 -6.85 10.96
CA GLU A 99 -6.34 -5.89 12.04
C GLU A 99 -7.17 -4.68 11.57
N GLU A 100 -6.89 -4.14 10.38
CA GLU A 100 -7.70 -3.06 9.78
C GLU A 100 -9.16 -3.50 9.57
N ILE A 101 -9.38 -4.72 9.04
CA ILE A 101 -10.73 -5.27 8.85
C ILE A 101 -11.46 -5.44 10.18
N ALA A 102 -10.75 -5.75 11.27
CA ALA A 102 -11.34 -5.90 12.59
C ALA A 102 -11.70 -4.56 13.24
N ASP A 103 -10.93 -3.50 12.99
CA ASP A 103 -11.18 -2.14 13.53
C ASP A 103 -12.34 -1.43 12.81
N ASP A 104 -12.49 -1.65 11.50
CA ASP A 104 -13.61 -1.11 10.68
C ASP A 104 -14.97 -1.79 10.99
N GLY A 105 -15.00 -2.75 11.93
CA GLY A 105 -16.16 -3.55 12.32
C GLY A 105 -17.16 -2.89 13.28
N CYS A 106 -17.03 -1.61 13.63
CA CYS A 106 -17.95 -0.93 14.54
C CYS A 106 -18.34 0.47 14.05
N SER A 107 -19.24 0.59 13.08
CA SER A 107 -20.17 1.73 12.91
C SER A 107 -21.18 1.50 11.78
N ASP A 108 -21.96 0.40 11.80
CA ASP A 108 -23.27 0.46 11.12
C ASP A 108 -24.31 0.90 12.14
N GLY A 109 -24.34 2.21 12.35
CA GLY A 109 -25.46 2.86 13.00
C GLY A 109 -26.65 2.85 12.04
N HIS A 110 -27.53 1.86 12.17
CA HIS A 110 -28.90 1.99 11.66
C HIS A 110 -29.92 1.60 12.74
N THR A 111 -30.53 2.68 13.28
CA THR A 111 -31.84 2.85 13.90
C THR A 111 -32.80 1.67 13.89
N ASN A 112 -33.47 1.42 15.02
CA ASN A 112 -34.94 1.52 15.18
C ASN A 112 -35.30 1.10 16.63
N ASP A 113 -35.85 2.00 17.41
CA ASP A 113 -36.91 1.65 18.37
C ASP A 113 -37.85 2.86 18.45
N ASP A 114 -39.03 2.66 17.89
CA ASP A 114 -40.14 3.61 17.80
C ASP A 114 -40.73 3.86 19.20
N ASP A 115 -40.55 5.07 19.73
CA ASP A 115 -41.37 5.58 20.85
C ASP A 115 -42.58 6.34 20.26
N ASP A 116 -43.66 5.60 19.97
CA ASP A 116 -44.99 6.18 19.74
C ASP A 116 -45.72 6.28 21.10
N ASP A 117 -45.73 7.49 21.68
CA ASP A 117 -46.57 7.89 22.82
C ASP A 117 -48.06 8.00 22.39
N ILE A 118 -48.95 7.21 23.01
CA ILE A 118 -50.41 7.47 23.14
C ILE A 118 -50.87 7.28 24.58
#